data_AF-A0A0F3REA4-F1
#
_entry.id   AF-A0A0F3REA4-F1
#
_cell.length_a   1.000
_cell.length_b   1.000
_cell.length_c   1.000
_cell.angle_alpha   90.00
_cell.angle_beta   90.00
_cell.angle_gamma   90.00
#
_symmetry.space_group_name_H-M   'P 1'
#
loop_
_entity.id
_entity.type
_entity.pdbx_description
1 polymer ?
#
loop_
_entity_poly.entity_id
_entity_poly.type
_entity_poly.pdbx_seq_one_letter_code
_entity_poly.pdbx_strand_id
1 'polypeptide(L)'
;MYKVKEMLKDSLRILDLDKENGYYNGGQIIFSENHFNSKVLSNFGDLIILEDIIPDYVKDAEEIKITAGCDKNFITCCNKFNNAINFRGEPLIPKIDFINLV
;
A
#
# COMPACT_ATOMS: atom_id res chain seq x y z
N MET A 1 -10.85 -3.28 -8.30
CA MET A 1 -11.62 -2.47 -7.32
C MET A 1 -12.12 -3.42 -6.27
N TYR A 2 -12.20 -3.00 -5.01
CA TYR A 2 -12.69 -3.85 -3.92
C TYR A 2 -13.89 -3.22 -3.26
N LYS A 3 -14.79 -4.08 -2.74
CA LYS A 3 -15.95 -3.64 -1.97
C LYS A 3 -15.59 -3.44 -0.50
N VAL A 4 -16.14 -2.39 0.07
CA VAL A 4 -15.96 -2.06 1.48
C VAL A 4 -16.96 -2.87 2.30
N LYS A 5 -16.46 -3.54 3.34
CA LYS A 5 -17.30 -4.26 4.33
C LYS A 5 -17.69 -3.34 5.48
N GLU A 6 -16.73 -2.59 6.00
CA GLU A 6 -16.87 -1.73 7.17
C GLU A 6 -15.80 -0.63 7.12
N MET A 7 -16.14 0.58 7.56
CA MET A 7 -15.17 1.66 7.76
C MET A 7 -15.21 2.17 9.19
N LEU A 8 -14.04 2.46 9.73
CA LEU A 8 -13.81 3.16 10.99
C LEU A 8 -13.10 4.49 10.70
N LYS A 9 -12.49 5.10 11.72
CA LYS A 9 -11.87 6.41 11.63
C LYS A 9 -10.66 6.43 10.68
N ASP A 10 -9.79 5.44 10.76
CA ASP A 10 -8.49 5.34 10.07
C ASP A 10 -8.24 3.92 9.54
N SER A 11 -9.28 3.10 9.53
CA SER A 11 -9.20 1.70 9.10
C SER A 11 -10.48 1.26 8.44
N LEU A 12 -10.39 0.22 7.62
CA LEU A 12 -11.52 -0.37 6.93
C LEU A 12 -11.31 -1.87 6.73
N ARG A 13 -12.41 -2.59 6.60
CA ARG A 13 -12.42 -4.00 6.19
C ARG A 13 -12.88 -4.10 4.74
N ILE A 14 -12.19 -4.93 3.98
CA ILE A 14 -12.44 -5.14 2.56
C ILE A 14 -13.00 -6.54 2.30
N LEU A 15 -14.03 -6.66 1.48
CA LEU A 15 -14.55 -7.96 1.03
C LEU A 15 -13.60 -8.60 0.00
N ASP A 16 -13.37 -9.90 0.15
CA ASP A 16 -12.65 -10.76 -0.80
C ASP A 16 -11.28 -10.20 -1.23
N LEU A 17 -10.53 -9.62 -0.29
CA LEU A 17 -9.16 -9.18 -0.54
C LEU A 17 -8.29 -10.39 -0.91
N ASP A 18 -7.67 -10.33 -2.09
CA ASP A 18 -7.12 -11.49 -2.80
C ASP A 18 -5.60 -11.68 -2.65
N LYS A 19 -4.95 -10.89 -1.78
CA LYS A 19 -3.50 -10.91 -1.57
C LYS A 19 -3.16 -11.23 -0.12
N GLU A 20 -1.96 -11.76 0.05
CA GLU A 20 -1.38 -12.07 1.34
C GLU A 20 -1.16 -10.82 2.21
N ASN A 21 -1.02 -11.06 3.52
CA ASN A 21 -0.75 -10.03 4.50
C ASN A 21 0.46 -9.18 4.08
N GLY A 22 0.32 -7.86 4.23
CA GLY A 22 1.37 -6.91 3.91
C GLY A 22 1.52 -6.60 2.41
N TYR A 23 0.80 -7.27 1.51
CA TYR A 23 0.90 -6.99 0.08
C TYR A 23 0.55 -5.53 -0.24
N TYR A 24 -0.37 -4.91 0.49
CA TYR A 24 -0.74 -3.52 0.25
C TYR A 24 0.05 -2.49 1.10
N ASN A 25 0.94 -2.92 2.00
CA ASN A 25 1.71 -2.00 2.85
C ASN A 25 2.54 -1.01 2.04
N GLY A 26 2.46 0.27 2.39
CA GLY A 26 3.11 1.37 1.68
C GLY A 26 2.44 1.73 0.34
N GLY A 27 1.32 1.10 0.02
CA GLY A 27 0.50 1.41 -1.15
C GLY A 27 -0.44 2.58 -0.90
N GLN A 28 -1.37 2.79 -1.82
CA GLN A 28 -2.42 3.81 -1.66
C GLN A 28 -3.80 3.23 -1.83
N ILE A 29 -4.72 3.70 -1.00
CA ILE A 29 -6.15 3.53 -1.19
C ILE A 29 -6.75 4.82 -1.76
N ILE A 30 -7.75 4.66 -2.61
CA ILE A 30 -8.42 5.73 -3.32
C ILE A 30 -9.93 5.49 -3.21
N PHE A 31 -10.63 6.50 -2.71
CA PHE A 31 -12.08 6.53 -2.54
C PHE A 31 -12.73 7.41 -3.61
N SER A 32 -13.99 7.12 -3.93
CA SER A 32 -14.90 8.00 -4.68
C SER A 32 -14.23 8.74 -5.85
N GLU A 33 -13.70 7.99 -6.82
CA GLU A 33 -13.07 8.55 -8.03
C GLU A 33 -11.92 9.56 -7.79
N ASN A 34 -11.10 9.33 -6.76
CA ASN A 34 -9.97 10.20 -6.34
C ASN A 34 -10.34 11.42 -5.51
N HIS A 35 -11.56 11.52 -4.97
CA HIS A 35 -11.90 12.62 -4.04
C HIS A 35 -11.12 12.54 -2.72
N PHE A 36 -10.73 11.33 -2.30
CA PHE A 36 -9.85 11.12 -1.15
C PHE A 36 -8.89 9.96 -1.43
N ASN A 37 -7.64 10.12 -1.02
CA ASN A 37 -6.64 9.06 -1.02
C ASN A 37 -5.88 9.06 0.30
N SER A 38 -5.38 7.90 0.68
CA SER A 38 -4.49 7.77 1.82
C SER A 38 -3.52 6.61 1.63
N LYS A 39 -2.37 6.69 2.31
CA LYS A 39 -1.39 5.62 2.32
C LYS A 39 -1.85 4.46 3.19
N VAL A 40 -1.58 3.25 2.74
CA VAL A 40 -1.82 2.02 3.53
C VAL A 40 -0.63 1.80 4.46
N LEU A 41 -0.84 1.91 5.77
CA LEU A 41 0.17 1.63 6.78
C LEU A 41 0.32 0.12 7.03
N SER A 42 -0.81 -0.59 7.11
CA SER A 42 -0.81 -2.03 7.38
C SER A 42 -1.98 -2.73 6.71
N ASN A 43 -1.73 -3.93 6.23
CA ASN A 43 -2.70 -4.87 5.71
C ASN A 43 -2.53 -6.24 6.39
N PHE A 44 -3.58 -6.69 7.08
CA PHE A 44 -3.63 -7.99 7.73
C PHE A 44 -5.01 -8.63 7.51
N GLY A 45 -5.06 -9.69 6.70
CA GLY A 45 -6.31 -10.25 6.22
C GLY A 45 -7.13 -9.22 5.45
N ASP A 46 -8.39 -9.06 5.82
CA ASP A 46 -9.32 -8.07 5.26
C ASP A 46 -9.15 -6.66 5.83
N LEU A 47 -8.34 -6.49 6.89
CA LEU A 47 -8.15 -5.20 7.55
C LEU A 47 -7.07 -4.37 6.86
N ILE A 48 -7.39 -3.11 6.60
CA ILE A 48 -6.49 -2.07 6.11
C ILE A 48 -6.46 -0.93 7.13
N ILE A 49 -5.26 -0.52 7.52
CA ILE A 49 -4.99 0.67 8.36
C ILE A 49 -4.38 1.76 7.48
N LEU A 50 -4.90 2.98 7.60
CA LEU A 50 -4.53 4.14 6.79
C LEU A 50 -3.69 5.13 7.59
N GLU A 51 -2.94 5.97 6.87
CA GLU A 51 -2.16 7.05 7.46
C GLU A 51 -3.05 8.23 7.86
N ASP A 52 -4.07 8.51 7.06
CA ASP A 52 -5.00 9.62 7.25
C ASP A 52 -6.35 9.13 7.77
N ILE A 53 -7.04 10.01 8.49
CA ILE A 53 -8.42 9.80 8.91
C ILE A 53 -9.33 9.83 7.67
N ILE A 54 -10.24 8.86 7.56
CA ILE A 54 -11.28 8.79 6.54
C ILE A 54 -12.28 9.93 6.77
N PRO A 55 -12.40 10.91 5.85
CA PRO A 55 -13.34 12.01 5.97
C PRO A 55 -14.79 11.54 5.86
N ASP A 56 -15.72 12.27 6.49
CA ASP A 56 -17.15 11.91 6.48
C ASP A 56 -17.76 11.86 5.08
N TYR A 57 -17.26 12.68 4.14
CA TYR A 57 -17.79 12.77 2.77
C TYR A 57 -17.45 11.57 1.87
N VAL A 58 -16.66 10.59 2.34
CA VAL A 58 -16.37 9.34 1.62
C VAL A 58 -16.78 8.07 2.38
N LYS A 59 -17.43 8.20 3.54
CA LYS A 59 -17.81 7.05 4.38
C LYS A 59 -18.91 6.18 3.78
N ASP A 60 -19.63 6.69 2.79
CA ASP A 60 -20.65 5.98 2.02
C ASP A 60 -20.08 5.29 0.77
N ALA A 61 -18.78 5.38 0.50
CA ALA A 61 -18.16 4.73 -0.63
C ALA A 61 -18.26 3.20 -0.52
N GLU A 62 -19.00 2.57 -1.42
CA GLU A 62 -19.15 1.11 -1.47
C GLU A 62 -17.92 0.41 -2.07
N GLU A 63 -17.18 1.12 -2.93
CA GLU A 63 -16.02 0.59 -3.64
C GLU A 63 -14.81 1.51 -3.53
N ILE A 64 -13.64 0.88 -3.47
CA ILE A 64 -12.35 1.55 -3.44
C ILE A 64 -11.38 0.95 -4.47
N LYS A 65 -10.34 1.71 -4.79
CA LYS A 65 -9.15 1.20 -5.47
C LYS A 65 -8.02 1.16 -4.45
N ILE A 66 -7.26 0.07 -4.44
CA ILE A 66 -6.05 -0.05 -3.64
C ILE A 66 -4.91 -0.46 -4.57
N THR A 67 -3.77 0.18 -4.39
CA THR A 67 -2.54 -0.06 -5.14
C THR A 67 -1.53 -0.70 -4.21
N ALA A 68 -0.74 -1.63 -4.72
CA ALA A 68 0.27 -2.31 -3.92
C ALA A 68 1.45 -1.37 -3.63
N GLY A 69 1.98 -1.40 -2.41
CA GLY A 69 3.13 -0.55 -2.05
C GLY A 69 4.47 -1.08 -2.55
N CYS A 70 5.36 -0.14 -2.87
CA CYS A 70 6.76 -0.41 -3.20
C CYS A 70 7.64 -0.05 -2.00
N ASP A 71 8.24 -1.07 -1.38
CA ASP A 71 9.16 -0.92 -0.24
C ASP A 71 10.58 -0.52 -0.67
N LYS A 72 10.79 -0.29 -1.97
CA LYS A 72 12.06 0.07 -2.59
C LYS A 72 13.16 -0.98 -2.42
N ASN A 73 12.81 -2.22 -2.12
CA ASN A 73 13.73 -3.33 -2.12
C ASN A 73 13.79 -3.97 -3.53
N PHE A 74 14.98 -4.40 -3.96
CA PHE A 74 15.17 -4.96 -5.30
C PHE A 74 14.48 -6.32 -5.47
N ILE A 75 14.59 -7.20 -4.48
CA ILE A 75 14.01 -8.55 -4.54
C ILE A 75 12.49 -8.46 -4.60
N THR A 76 11.89 -7.59 -3.80
CA THR A 76 10.44 -7.35 -3.84
C THR A 76 10.03 -6.66 -5.14
N CYS A 77 10.80 -5.71 -5.68
CA CYS A 77 10.54 -5.12 -7.00
C CYS A 77 10.46 -6.19 -8.10
N CYS A 78 11.39 -7.15 -8.09
CA CYS A 78 11.39 -8.29 -9.00
C CYS A 78 10.18 -9.19 -8.77
N ASN A 79 9.97 -9.66 -7.54
CA ASN A 79 8.98 -10.72 -7.28
C ASN A 79 7.53 -10.20 -7.31
N LYS A 80 7.30 -8.98 -6.82
CA LYS A 80 5.96 -8.41 -6.68
C LYS A 80 5.49 -7.67 -7.92
N PHE A 81 6.40 -6.98 -8.60
CA PHE A 81 6.06 -6.10 -9.73
C PHE A 81 6.68 -6.54 -11.07
N ASN A 82 7.57 -7.53 -11.08
CA ASN A 82 8.33 -7.95 -12.27
C ASN A 82 9.03 -6.77 -12.97
N ASN A 83 9.51 -5.78 -12.19
CA ASN A 83 9.98 -4.49 -12.71
C ASN A 83 11.47 -4.25 -12.44
N ALA A 84 12.27 -5.31 -12.50
CA ALA A 84 13.72 -5.25 -12.26
C ALA A 84 14.43 -4.25 -13.19
N ILE A 85 14.03 -4.19 -14.46
CA ILE A 85 14.65 -3.35 -15.49
C ILE A 85 14.53 -1.85 -15.21
N ASN A 86 13.49 -1.42 -14.48
CA ASN A 86 13.29 -0.02 -14.10
C ASN A 86 13.65 0.25 -12.63
N PHE A 87 14.36 -0.66 -11.96
CA PHE A 87 14.85 -0.40 -10.61
C PHE A 87 15.97 0.65 -10.65
N ARG A 88 15.81 1.74 -9.88
CA ARG A 88 16.70 2.92 -9.91
C ARG A 88 17.58 3.07 -8.67
N GLY A 89 17.79 1.98 -7.94
CA GLY A 89 18.75 1.90 -6.84
C GLY A 89 19.99 1.09 -7.23
N GLU A 90 20.88 0.87 -6.27
CA GLU A 90 22.16 0.19 -6.49
C GLU A 90 22.19 -1.16 -5.74
N PRO A 91 21.47 -2.21 -6.21
CA PRO A 91 21.21 -3.42 -5.43
C PRO A 91 22.43 -4.31 -5.19
N LEU A 92 23.52 -4.08 -5.94
CA LEU A 92 24.75 -4.87 -5.88
C LEU A 92 25.88 -4.15 -5.14
N ILE A 93 25.66 -2.93 -4.64
CA ILE A 93 26.71 -2.25 -3.87
C ILE A 93 26.97 -3.03 -2.58
N PRO A 94 28.21 -3.48 -2.36
CA PRO A 94 28.59 -4.12 -1.11
C PRO A 94 28.31 -3.22 0.09
N LYS A 95 27.85 -3.81 1.19
CA LYS A 95 27.52 -3.06 2.43
C LYS A 95 28.68 -2.26 3.03
N ILE A 96 29.91 -2.52 2.60
CA ILE A 96 31.10 -1.83 3.12
C ILE A 96 31.25 -0.40 2.55
N ASP A 97 30.55 -0.10 1.45
CA ASP A 97 30.65 1.17 0.73
C ASP A 97 29.61 2.22 1.18
N PHE A 98 28.76 1.89 2.18
CA PHE A 98 27.88 2.89 2.79
C PHE A 98 28.71 3.80 3.68
N ILE A 99 29.01 5.01 3.17
CA ILE A 99 29.60 6.08 3.99
C ILE A 99 28.61 6.39 5.10
N ASN A 100 28.97 6.04 6.34
CA ASN A 100 28.27 6.47 7.53
C ASN A 100 28.44 7.99 7.67
N LEU A 101 27.54 8.76 7.05
CA LEU A 101 27.34 10.15 7.41
C LEU A 101 26.66 10.14 8.78
N VAL A 102 27.49 10.32 9.81
CA VAL A 102 27.07 10.64 11.18
C VAL A 102 26.52 12.06 11.20
#